data_AF-A0A819LW34-F1
#
_entry.id   AF-A0A819LW34-F1
#
_cell.length_a   1.000
_cell.length_b   1.000
_cell.length_c   1.000
_cell.angle_alpha   90.00
_cell.angle_beta   90.00
_cell.angle_gamma   90.00
#
_symmetry.space_group_name_H-M   'P 1'
#
loop_
_entity.id
_entity.type
_entity.pdbx_description
1 polymer ?
#
loop_
_entity_poly.entity_id
_entity_poly.type
_entity_poly.pdbx_seq_one_letter_code
_entity_poly.pdbx_strand_id
1 'polypeptide(L)'
;MLSFSCNTNLLCEIESVAANDPVFKRNLATSRMHVAMAYLHGNYLEILIEQLEEVCASPKWHARQAAIEFVQSMIFCNLFNARPYALRLHDLVLKCLFDERLEVRTVASTTLSGLYQCGYIQMIEHDLKYFRVMAKTNDARVGSTSNERYDVDSSSDRQEQ
;
A
#
# COMPACT_ATOMS: atom_id res chain seq x y z
N MET A 1 2.45 -27.09 5.31
CA MET A 1 1.68 -25.84 5.47
C MET A 1 2.51 -24.57 5.22
N LEU A 2 3.65 -24.66 4.50
CA LEU A 2 4.60 -23.54 4.30
C LEU A 2 4.67 -23.01 2.85
N SER A 3 3.97 -23.63 1.90
CA SER A 3 4.13 -23.35 0.46
C SER A 3 3.55 -22.00 0.00
N PHE A 4 2.51 -21.49 0.69
CA PHE A 4 1.83 -20.27 0.26
C PHE A 4 2.55 -18.99 0.68
N SER A 5 3.30 -19.01 1.79
CA SER A 5 4.02 -17.81 2.27
C SER A 5 5.24 -17.47 1.39
N CYS A 6 5.97 -18.43 0.83
CA CYS A 6 7.30 -18.13 0.29
C CYS A 6 7.31 -17.38 -1.07
N ASN A 7 6.19 -17.25 -1.79
CA ASN A 7 6.23 -16.88 -3.22
C ASN A 7 5.58 -15.54 -3.61
N THR A 8 4.78 -14.93 -2.73
CA THR A 8 4.06 -13.67 -3.04
C THR A 8 5.02 -12.48 -3.14
N ASN A 9 5.98 -12.37 -2.23
CA ASN A 9 7.04 -11.36 -2.29
C ASN A 9 7.87 -11.44 -3.57
N LEU A 10 8.11 -12.67 -4.02
CA LEU A 10 8.90 -12.91 -5.22
C LEU A 10 8.22 -12.33 -6.48
N LEU A 11 6.88 -12.32 -6.54
CA LEU A 11 6.13 -11.74 -7.66
C LEU A 11 6.28 -10.22 -7.78
N CYS A 12 6.57 -9.53 -6.69
CA CYS A 12 6.89 -8.10 -6.69
C CYS A 12 8.39 -7.87 -6.92
N GLU A 13 9.26 -8.64 -6.27
CA GLU A 13 10.72 -8.50 -6.39
C GLU A 13 11.23 -8.78 -7.81
N ILE A 14 10.66 -9.78 -8.50
CA ILE A 14 11.02 -10.11 -9.90
C ILE A 14 10.62 -9.01 -10.88
N GLU A 15 9.68 -8.11 -10.54
CA GLU A 15 9.29 -6.99 -11.41
C GLU A 15 10.51 -6.13 -11.80
N SER A 16 11.49 -6.01 -10.90
CA SER A 16 12.76 -5.30 -11.15
C SER A 16 13.60 -5.94 -12.27
N VAL A 17 13.53 -7.26 -12.42
CA VAL A 17 14.22 -8.03 -13.47
C VAL A 17 13.42 -8.01 -14.77
N ALA A 18 12.09 -7.96 -14.66
CA ALA A 18 11.15 -7.90 -15.77
C ALA A 18 11.14 -6.56 -16.52
N ALA A 19 11.95 -5.57 -16.12
CA ALA A 19 11.87 -4.19 -16.59
C ALA A 19 11.76 -4.03 -18.11
N ASN A 20 12.41 -4.91 -18.88
CA ASN A 20 12.55 -4.82 -20.34
C ASN A 20 11.63 -5.77 -21.13
N ASP A 21 10.86 -6.63 -20.47
CA ASP A 21 9.94 -7.57 -21.14
C ASP A 21 8.48 -7.25 -20.79
N PRO A 22 7.71 -6.63 -21.72
CA PRO A 22 6.33 -6.25 -21.46
C PRO A 22 5.38 -7.45 -21.30
N VAL A 23 5.68 -8.59 -21.92
CA VAL A 23 4.87 -9.81 -21.78
C VAL A 23 5.10 -10.39 -20.40
N PHE A 24 6.35 -10.42 -19.95
CA PHE A 24 6.68 -10.92 -18.61
C PHE A 24 6.08 -10.05 -17.51
N LYS A 25 6.17 -8.71 -17.62
CA LYS A 25 5.49 -7.78 -16.70
C LYS A 25 3.98 -8.02 -16.62
N ARG A 26 3.34 -8.19 -17.78
CA ARG A 26 1.90 -8.47 -17.84
C ARG A 26 1.56 -9.78 -17.14
N ASN A 27 2.37 -10.82 -17.33
CA ASN A 27 2.18 -12.11 -16.66
C ASN A 27 2.33 -11.97 -15.15
N LEU A 28 3.34 -11.24 -14.66
CA LEU A 28 3.51 -10.97 -13.23
C LEU A 28 2.31 -10.23 -12.64
N ALA A 29 1.85 -9.15 -13.28
CA ALA A 29 0.67 -8.41 -12.85
C ALA A 29 -0.58 -9.30 -12.81
N THR A 30 -0.77 -10.15 -13.82
CA THR A 30 -1.89 -11.10 -13.89
C THR A 30 -1.79 -12.15 -12.78
N SER A 31 -0.60 -12.66 -12.49
CA SER A 31 -0.38 -13.59 -11.38
C SER A 31 -0.67 -12.95 -10.02
N ARG A 32 -0.22 -11.70 -9.78
CA ARG A 32 -0.54 -10.95 -8.56
C ARG A 32 -2.05 -10.77 -8.40
N MET A 33 -2.75 -10.42 -9.48
CA MET A 33 -4.21 -10.30 -9.47
C MET A 33 -4.90 -11.61 -9.09
N HIS A 34 -4.48 -12.76 -9.65
CA HIS A 34 -5.05 -14.05 -9.27
C HIS A 34 -4.84 -14.38 -7.79
N VAL A 35 -3.69 -14.03 -7.22
CA VAL A 35 -3.46 -14.19 -5.78
C VAL A 35 -4.33 -13.23 -4.96
N ALA A 36 -4.45 -11.96 -5.39
CA ALA A 36 -5.30 -10.96 -4.74
C ALA A 36 -6.78 -11.40 -4.72
N MET A 37 -7.25 -12.04 -5.79
CA MET A 37 -8.61 -12.54 -5.92
C MET A 37 -8.88 -13.83 -5.14
N ALA A 38 -7.85 -14.53 -4.67
CA ALA A 38 -8.04 -15.72 -3.85
C ALA A 38 -8.71 -15.33 -2.53
N TYR A 39 -9.65 -16.15 -2.04
CA TYR A 39 -10.27 -15.92 -0.74
C TYR A 39 -9.24 -16.13 0.36
N LEU A 40 -8.69 -15.04 0.89
CA LEU A 40 -7.68 -15.06 1.94
C LEU A 40 -8.38 -15.03 3.30
N HIS A 41 -8.30 -16.14 4.04
CA HIS A 41 -8.68 -16.17 5.45
C HIS A 41 -7.78 -15.21 6.25
N GLY A 42 -8.27 -14.64 7.36
CA GLY A 42 -7.60 -13.54 8.08
C GLY A 42 -6.11 -13.73 8.36
N ASN A 43 -5.69 -14.95 8.71
CA ASN A 43 -4.27 -15.29 8.95
C ASN A 43 -3.39 -15.19 7.69
N TYR A 44 -3.92 -15.53 6.52
CA TYR A 44 -3.17 -15.40 5.27
C TYR A 44 -3.09 -13.96 4.79
N LEU A 45 -4.12 -13.15 5.10
CA LEU A 45 -4.10 -11.73 4.82
C LEU A 45 -3.03 -11.03 5.66
N GLU A 46 -2.93 -11.36 6.94
CA GLU A 46 -1.89 -10.84 7.84
C GLU A 46 -0.49 -11.14 7.30
N ILE A 47 -0.21 -12.41 6.97
CA ILE A 47 1.08 -12.82 6.38
C ILE A 47 1.35 -12.05 5.09
N LEU A 48 0.35 -11.91 4.21
CA LEU A 48 0.52 -11.18 2.95
C LEU A 48 0.80 -9.69 3.18
N ILE A 49 0.17 -9.07 4.19
CA ILE A 49 0.40 -7.65 4.51
C ILE A 49 1.82 -7.45 5.05
N GLU A 50 2.27 -8.28 6.00
CA GLU A 50 3.65 -8.25 6.51
C GLU A 50 4.67 -8.33 5.38
N GLN A 51 4.42 -9.25 4.45
CA GLN A 51 5.22 -9.47 3.27
C GLN A 51 5.25 -8.26 2.32
N LEU A 52 4.10 -7.66 2.06
CA LEU A 52 4.02 -6.45 1.24
C LEU A 52 4.69 -5.24 1.90
N GLU A 53 4.64 -5.13 3.23
CA GLU A 53 5.37 -4.12 3.99
C GLU A 53 6.89 -4.26 3.82
N GLU A 54 7.40 -5.49 3.91
CA GLU A 54 8.82 -5.79 3.65
C GLU A 54 9.22 -5.38 2.23
N VAL A 55 8.41 -5.72 1.22
CA VAL A 55 8.69 -5.37 -0.18
C VAL A 55 8.59 -3.85 -0.40
N CYS A 56 7.68 -3.15 0.28
CA CYS A 56 7.62 -1.69 0.23
C CYS A 56 8.85 -1.02 0.84
N ALA A 57 9.62 -1.71 1.67
CA ALA A 57 10.92 -1.25 2.16
C ALA A 57 12.11 -1.65 1.24
N SER A 58 11.85 -2.37 0.14
CA SER A 58 12.88 -2.82 -0.79
C SER A 58 13.61 -1.65 -1.46
N PRO A 59 14.95 -1.73 -1.68
CA PRO A 59 15.68 -0.70 -2.41
C PRO A 59 15.27 -0.62 -3.89
N LYS A 60 14.56 -1.63 -4.41
CA LYS A 60 14.12 -1.70 -5.81
C LYS A 60 12.74 -1.07 -5.96
N TRP A 61 12.70 0.11 -6.55
CA TRP A 61 11.45 0.85 -6.73
C TRP A 61 10.39 0.11 -7.58
N HIS A 62 10.81 -0.69 -8.57
CA HIS A 62 9.89 -1.54 -9.33
C HIS A 62 9.14 -2.54 -8.43
N ALA A 63 9.81 -3.08 -7.41
CA ALA A 63 9.19 -4.00 -6.45
C ALA A 63 8.22 -3.24 -5.54
N ARG A 64 8.60 -2.05 -5.07
CA ARG A 64 7.71 -1.19 -4.27
C ARG A 64 6.45 -0.78 -5.04
N GLN A 65 6.60 -0.38 -6.30
CA GLN A 65 5.46 -0.06 -7.17
C GLN A 65 4.53 -1.27 -7.30
N ALA A 66 5.08 -2.44 -7.65
CA ALA A 66 4.30 -3.66 -7.79
C ALA A 66 3.63 -4.09 -6.47
N ALA A 67 4.26 -3.84 -5.33
CA ALA A 67 3.68 -4.11 -4.02
C ALA A 67 2.45 -3.24 -3.74
N ILE A 68 2.49 -1.93 -4.05
CA ILE A 68 1.32 -1.06 -3.86
C ILE A 68 0.18 -1.39 -4.82
N GLU A 69 0.48 -1.73 -6.08
CA GLU A 69 -0.53 -2.26 -7.02
C GLU A 69 -1.19 -3.54 -6.48
N PHE A 70 -0.39 -4.40 -5.84
CA PHE A 70 -0.88 -5.62 -5.21
C PHE A 70 -1.72 -5.32 -3.97
N VAL A 71 -1.29 -4.40 -3.10
CA VAL A 71 -2.08 -3.92 -1.95
C VAL A 71 -3.46 -3.43 -2.42
N GLN A 72 -3.50 -2.60 -3.46
CA GLN A 72 -4.75 -2.08 -4.01
C GLN A 72 -5.68 -3.20 -4.48
N SER A 73 -5.14 -4.14 -5.26
CA SER A 73 -5.91 -5.29 -5.78
C SER A 73 -6.42 -6.18 -4.65
N MET A 74 -5.57 -6.45 -3.66
CA MET A 74 -5.90 -7.27 -2.49
C MET A 74 -7.03 -6.64 -1.67
N ILE A 75 -6.96 -5.34 -1.39
CA ILE A 75 -8.00 -4.62 -0.64
C ILE A 75 -9.32 -4.67 -1.40
N PHE A 76 -9.33 -4.36 -2.70
CA PHE A 76 -10.57 -4.30 -3.47
C PHE A 76 -11.21 -5.67 -3.67
N CYS A 77 -10.42 -6.73 -3.85
CA CYS A 77 -10.94 -8.09 -3.93
C CYS A 77 -11.41 -8.65 -2.57
N ASN A 78 -10.91 -8.12 -1.45
CA ASN A 78 -11.16 -8.64 -0.11
C ASN A 78 -11.69 -7.57 0.86
N LEU A 79 -12.45 -6.58 0.39
CA LEU A 79 -12.77 -5.35 1.12
C LEU A 79 -13.23 -5.58 2.57
N PHE A 80 -14.12 -6.56 2.79
CA PHE A 80 -14.63 -6.89 4.12
C PHE A 80 -13.59 -7.57 5.02
N ASN A 81 -12.81 -8.50 4.47
CA ASN A 81 -11.76 -9.22 5.19
C ASN A 81 -10.55 -8.33 5.48
N ALA A 82 -10.29 -7.34 4.62
CA ALA A 82 -9.22 -6.36 4.78
C ALA A 82 -9.57 -5.25 5.76
N ARG A 83 -10.85 -5.07 6.11
CA ARG A 83 -11.30 -3.94 6.94
C ARG A 83 -10.63 -3.83 8.32
N PRO A 84 -10.34 -4.93 9.05
CA PRO A 84 -9.58 -4.86 10.29
C PRO A 84 -8.18 -4.24 10.15
N TYR A 85 -7.61 -4.26 8.94
CA TYR A 85 -6.26 -3.76 8.63
C TYR A 85 -6.26 -2.36 7.99
N ALA A 86 -7.40 -1.67 7.98
CA ALA A 86 -7.57 -0.42 7.23
C ALA A 86 -6.55 0.66 7.62
N LEU A 87 -6.28 0.86 8.91
CA LEU A 87 -5.29 1.85 9.38
C LEU A 87 -3.87 1.45 8.99
N ARG A 88 -3.50 0.18 9.18
CA ARG A 88 -2.17 -0.33 8.81
C ARG A 88 -1.89 -0.17 7.31
N LEU A 89 -2.88 -0.48 6.47
CA LEU A 89 -2.79 -0.36 5.03
C LEU A 89 -2.85 1.10 4.56
N HIS A 90 -3.59 1.96 5.27
CA HIS A 90 -3.55 3.42 5.06
C HIS A 90 -2.15 3.97 5.30
N ASP A 91 -1.54 3.64 6.44
CA ASP A 91 -0.21 4.09 6.81
C ASP A 91 0.85 3.58 5.81
N LEU A 92 0.72 2.34 5.34
CA LEU A 92 1.59 1.78 4.30
C LEU A 92 1.50 2.58 2.99
N VAL A 93 0.27 2.83 2.50
CA VAL A 93 0.06 3.61 1.27
C VAL A 93 0.53 5.05 1.45
N LEU A 94 0.32 5.66 2.62
CA LEU A 94 0.82 6.98 2.94
C LEU A 94 2.34 7.05 2.94
N LYS A 95 3.04 6.06 3.52
CA LYS A 95 4.51 5.99 3.47
C LYS A 95 5.00 5.98 2.01
N CYS A 96 4.36 5.18 1.15
CA CYS A 96 4.70 5.14 -0.27
C CYS A 96 4.28 6.38 -1.07
N LEU A 97 3.36 7.20 -0.57
CA LEU A 97 3.03 8.50 -1.16
C LEU A 97 4.20 9.48 -1.10
N PHE A 98 5.10 9.29 -0.12
CA PHE A 98 6.33 10.08 0.06
C PHE A 98 7.58 9.38 -0.47
N ASP A 99 7.42 8.35 -1.30
CA ASP A 99 8.54 7.63 -1.90
C ASP A 99 9.42 8.57 -2.75
N GLU A 100 10.72 8.28 -2.84
CA GLU A 100 11.67 9.03 -3.66
C GLU A 100 11.35 8.99 -5.16
N ARG A 101 10.71 7.91 -5.65
CA ARG A 101 10.39 7.69 -7.07
C ARG A 101 8.99 8.14 -7.41
N LEU A 102 8.87 8.88 -8.51
CA LEU A 102 7.60 9.44 -8.98
C LEU A 102 6.58 8.34 -9.32
N GLU A 103 7.05 7.24 -9.91
CA GLU A 103 6.23 6.12 -10.34
C GLU A 103 5.53 5.46 -9.14
N VAL A 104 6.26 5.24 -8.04
CA VAL A 104 5.71 4.72 -6.79
C VAL A 104 4.70 5.71 -6.19
N ARG A 105 5.05 7.01 -6.13
CA ARG A 105 4.13 8.05 -5.64
C ARG A 105 2.83 8.14 -6.45
N THR A 106 2.91 7.97 -7.76
CA THR A 106 1.74 8.04 -8.67
C THR A 106 0.78 6.89 -8.40
N VAL A 107 1.30 5.67 -8.24
CA VAL A 107 0.50 4.50 -7.88
C VAL A 107 -0.08 4.68 -6.48
N ALA A 108 0.73 5.07 -5.47
CA ALA A 108 0.26 5.30 -4.11
C ALA A 108 -0.86 6.36 -4.04
N SER A 109 -0.74 7.46 -4.78
CA SER A 109 -1.79 8.49 -4.87
C SER A 109 -3.08 7.94 -5.47
N THR A 110 -2.98 7.12 -6.52
CA THR A 110 -4.15 6.52 -7.18
C THR A 110 -4.82 5.50 -6.26
N THR A 111 -4.03 4.66 -5.58
CA THR A 111 -4.51 3.71 -4.58
C THR A 111 -5.22 4.42 -3.44
N LEU A 112 -4.58 5.43 -2.83
CA LEU A 112 -5.14 6.19 -1.72
C LEU A 112 -6.47 6.87 -2.09
N SER A 113 -6.53 7.49 -3.27
CA SER A 113 -7.78 8.06 -3.78
C SER A 113 -8.89 7.00 -3.91
N GLY A 114 -8.55 5.82 -4.43
CA GLY A 114 -9.47 4.70 -4.50
C GLY A 114 -9.97 4.22 -3.14
N LEU A 115 -9.10 4.17 -2.12
CA LEU A 115 -9.48 3.77 -0.76
C LEU A 115 -10.47 4.74 -0.12
N TYR A 116 -10.33 6.05 -0.36
CA TYR A 116 -11.30 7.05 0.08
C TYR A 116 -12.61 6.97 -0.71
N GLN A 117 -12.53 6.81 -2.04
CA GLN A 117 -13.72 6.77 -2.90
C GLN A 117 -14.61 5.56 -2.62
N CYS A 118 -14.04 4.39 -2.32
CA CYS A 118 -14.82 3.20 -1.99
C CYS A 118 -15.24 3.13 -0.50
N GLY A 119 -14.90 4.14 0.30
CA GLY A 119 -15.24 4.19 1.73
C GLY A 119 -14.48 3.18 2.59
N TYR A 120 -13.39 2.60 2.08
CA TYR A 120 -12.52 1.73 2.86
C TYR A 120 -11.84 2.50 4.00
N ILE A 121 -11.41 3.73 3.68
CA ILE A 121 -10.88 4.70 4.64
C ILE A 121 -11.82 5.91 4.63
N GLN A 122 -12.17 6.41 5.81
CA GLN A 122 -12.89 7.67 5.91
C GLN A 122 -11.90 8.83 5.95
N MET A 123 -12.11 9.83 5.09
CA MET A 123 -11.29 11.03 5.11
C MET A 123 -11.66 11.87 6.33
N ILE A 124 -10.82 11.82 7.35
CA ILE A 124 -10.99 12.60 8.58
C ILE A 124 -10.30 13.97 8.47
N GLU A 125 -10.69 14.90 9.34
CA GLU A 125 -10.13 16.27 9.34
C GLU A 125 -8.59 16.28 9.52
N HIS A 126 -8.06 15.29 10.25
CA HIS A 126 -6.62 15.08 10.40
C HIS A 126 -5.91 14.87 9.06
N ASP A 127 -6.41 13.98 8.20
CA ASP A 127 -5.82 13.70 6.89
C ASP A 127 -5.82 14.95 6.00
N LEU A 128 -6.93 15.70 6.00
CA LEU A 128 -7.04 16.95 5.26
C LEU A 128 -6.05 18.00 5.75
N LYS A 129 -5.86 18.11 7.07
CA LYS A 129 -4.88 19.03 7.66
C LYS A 129 -3.46 18.62 7.27
N TYR A 130 -3.15 17.32 7.35
CA TYR A 130 -1.88 16.76 6.94
C TYR A 130 -1.56 17.08 5.48
N PHE A 131 -2.47 16.77 4.54
CA PHE A 131 -2.26 17.08 3.12
C PHE A 131 -2.17 18.58 2.83
N ARG A 132 -2.92 19.44 3.53
CA ARG A 132 -2.82 20.90 3.38
C ARG A 132 -1.47 21.45 3.83
N VAL A 133 -0.88 20.90 4.90
CA VAL A 133 0.48 21.27 5.33
C VAL A 133 1.48 20.86 4.26
N MET A 134 1.38 19.63 3.76
CA MET A 134 2.26 19.15 2.70
C MET A 134 2.15 20.00 1.42
N ALA A 135 0.95 20.34 0.97
CA ALA A 135 0.72 21.18 -0.21
C ALA A 135 1.28 22.61 -0.10
N LYS A 136 1.53 23.10 1.12
CA LYS A 136 2.13 24.42 1.38
C LYS A 136 3.65 24.38 1.42
N THR A 137 4.26 23.21 1.42
CA THR A 137 5.72 23.07 1.46
C THR A 137 6.27 23.43 0.08
N ASN A 138 6.89 24.61 -0.03
CA ASN A 138 7.53 25.06 -1.26
C ASN A 138 8.75 24.17 -1.58
N ASP A 139 9.06 24.02 -2.86
CA ASP A 139 9.99 23.08 -3.51
C ASP A 139 11.49 23.29 -3.17
N ALA A 140 11.81 23.53 -1.89
CA ALA A 140 13.14 23.79 -1.39
C ALA A 140 13.65 22.58 -0.59
N ARG A 141 14.25 21.65 -1.34
CA ARG A 141 15.21 20.61 -0.90
C ARG A 141 14.65 19.40 -0.15
N VAL A 142 14.89 18.24 -0.76
CA VAL A 142 15.50 17.03 -0.16
C VAL A 142 14.63 16.37 0.93
N GLY A 143 14.18 15.14 0.72
CA GLY A 143 14.95 13.98 1.20
C GLY A 143 15.16 14.06 2.72
N SER A 144 14.57 13.14 3.47
CA SER A 144 14.74 13.04 4.93
C SER A 144 13.84 13.97 5.76
N THR A 145 12.55 13.65 5.85
CA THR A 145 11.82 13.82 7.12
C THR A 145 11.32 12.47 7.57
N SER A 146 12.07 11.92 8.51
CA SER A 146 11.80 10.73 9.29
C SER A 146 10.38 10.74 9.86
N ASN A 147 9.81 9.55 9.83
CA ASN A 147 8.54 9.11 10.38
C ASN A 147 8.44 9.37 11.89
N GLU A 148 8.21 10.62 12.30
CA GLU A 148 7.95 10.97 13.69
C GLU A 148 6.68 11.84 13.79
N ARG A 149 5.56 11.16 14.02
CA ARG A 149 4.30 11.59 14.70
C ARG A 149 3.05 11.07 14.00
N TYR A 150 2.84 9.76 14.11
CA TYR A 150 1.50 9.14 14.16
C TYR A 150 1.18 8.64 15.57
N ASP A 151 1.69 9.33 16.59
CA ASP A 151 1.24 9.16 17.97
C ASP A 151 0.48 10.43 18.36
N VAL A 152 -0.84 10.30 18.51
CA VAL A 152 -1.65 10.75 19.67
C VAL A 152 -3.14 10.70 19.30
N ASP A 153 -3.84 9.88 20.08
CA ASP A 153 -5.27 9.84 20.41
C ASP A 153 -6.27 9.15 19.46
N SER A 154 -6.32 7.81 19.56
CA SER A 154 -7.40 6.97 19.03
C SER A 154 -8.58 6.81 20.00
N SER A 155 -8.68 7.63 21.05
CA SER A 155 -9.62 7.40 22.16
C SER A 155 -10.57 8.57 22.35
N SER A 156 -11.53 8.81 21.44
CA SER A 156 -12.72 9.55 21.87
C SER A 156 -14.01 9.38 21.05
N ASP A 157 -13.97 9.11 19.73
CA ASP A 157 -15.20 9.25 18.94
C ASP A 157 -15.72 7.91 18.35
N ARG A 158 -15.97 6.93 19.22
CA ARG A 158 -16.81 5.76 18.87
C ARG A 158 -17.91 5.52 19.91
N GLN A 159 -18.79 6.49 20.05
CA GLN A 159 -20.19 6.26 20.38
C GLN A 159 -21.02 7.31 19.62
N GLU A 160 -21.61 6.90 18.50
CA GLU A 160 -23.02 7.11 18.16
C GLU A 160 -23.27 6.79 16.67
N GLN A 161 -24.31 5.97 16.47
CA GLN A 161 -24.99 5.54 15.23
C GLN A 161 -24.48 4.25 14.57
#